data_AF-A0A538KU20-F1
#
_entry.id   AF-A0A538KU20-F1
#
_cell.length_a   1.000
_cell.length_b   1.000
_cell.length_c   1.000
_cell.angle_alpha   90.00
_cell.angle_beta   90.00
_cell.angle_gamma   90.00
#
_symmetry.space_group_name_H-M   'P 1'
#
loop_
_entity.id
_entity.type
_entity.pdbx_description
1 polymer ?
#
loop_
_entity_poly.entity_id
_entity_poly.type
_entity_poly.pdbx_seq_one_letter_code
_entity_poly.pdbx_strand_id
1 'polypeptide(L)' 'MDTLMIECLRCGDVRQVPAREGSHVDAGECRRCDYVGWASVADLTEKIRRLLRERPPERRRLYAA' A
#
# COMPACT_ATOMS: atom_id res chain seq x y z
N MET A 1 9.26 -10.27 -16.30
CA MET A 1 9.28 -9.73 -14.92
C MET A 1 8.02 -8.91 -14.77
N ASP A 2 7.02 -9.46 -14.12
CA ASP A 2 5.80 -8.71 -13.84
C ASP A 2 6.09 -7.64 -12.80
N THR A 3 5.49 -6.47 -12.99
CA THR A 3 5.59 -5.34 -12.06
C THR A 3 4.24 -5.11 -11.40
N LEU A 4 4.27 -4.89 -10.09
CA LEU A 4 3.10 -4.56 -9.30
C LEU A 4 3.11 -3.07 -8.98
N MET A 5 1.98 -2.42 -9.23
CA MET A 5 1.71 -1.06 -8.76
C MET A 5 1.19 -1.12 -7.33
N ILE A 6 1.84 -0.42 -6.41
CA ILE A 6 1.39 -0.31 -5.02
C ILE A 6 1.16 1.14 -4.62
N GLU A 7 0.24 1.36 -3.68
CA GLU A 7 -0.14 2.66 -3.14
C GLU A 7 0.10 2.69 -1.63
N CYS A 8 0.68 3.78 -1.13
CA CYS A 8 0.90 4.03 0.28
C CYS A 8 -0.42 4.37 0.95
N LEU A 9 -0.80 3.60 1.97
CA LEU A 9 -2.10 3.80 2.63
C LEU A 9 -2.16 5.06 3.50
N ARG A 10 -1.02 5.73 3.75
CA ARG A 10 -0.96 6.98 4.52
C ARG A 10 -1.13 8.22 3.65
N CYS A 11 -0.32 8.36 2.60
CA CYS A 11 -0.25 9.57 1.77
C CYS A 11 -0.75 9.38 0.33
N GLY A 12 -1.02 8.14 -0.11
CA GLY A 12 -1.46 7.85 -1.48
C GLY A 12 -0.34 7.87 -2.52
N ASP A 13 0.94 7.90 -2.10
CA ASP A 13 2.08 7.78 -3.01
C ASP A 13 2.06 6.42 -3.73
N VAL A 14 2.37 6.41 -5.03
CA VAL A 14 2.29 5.20 -5.86
C VAL A 14 3.67 4.84 -6.40
N ARG A 15 4.01 3.55 -6.36
CA ARG A 15 5.29 3.07 -6.92
C ARG A 15 5.16 1.71 -7.58
N GLN A 16 6.08 1.43 -8.50
CA GLN A 16 6.27 0.12 -9.12
C GLN A 16 7.28 -0.70 -8.33
N VAL A 17 6.94 -1.96 -8.07
CA VAL A 17 7.83 -2.95 -7.48
C VAL A 17 7.81 -4.23 -8.32
N PRO A 18 8.88 -5.04 -8.33
CA PRO A 18 8.83 -6.36 -8.95
C PRO A 18 7.75 -7.21 -8.26
N ALA A 19 6.83 -7.79 -9.03
CA ALA A 19 5.87 -8.75 -8.52
C ALA A 19 6.64 -10.04 -8.18
N ARG A 20 6.80 -10.33 -6.89
CA ARG A 20 7.27 -11.65 -6.44
C ARG A 20 6.04 -12.50 -6.14
N GLU A 21 5.89 -13.63 -6.83
CA GLU A 21 4.81 -14.58 -6.56
C GLU A 21 4.81 -14.97 -5.07
N GLY A 22 3.64 -14.91 -4.44
CA GLY A 22 3.39 -15.43 -3.08
C GLY A 22 3.96 -14.61 -1.92
N SER A 23 4.59 -13.46 -2.13
CA SER A 23 5.24 -12.69 -1.06
C SER A 23 4.46 -11.43 -0.71
N HIS A 24 4.18 -11.23 0.58
CA HIS A 24 3.77 -9.93 1.11
C HIS A 24 4.69 -8.85 0.53
N VAL A 25 4.11 -7.75 0.02
CA VAL A 25 4.89 -6.71 -0.65
C VAL A 25 5.71 -5.95 0.38
N ASP A 26 6.94 -6.41 0.63
CA ASP A 26 7.91 -5.69 1.42
C ASP A 26 8.58 -4.62 0.54
N ALA A 27 7.87 -3.49 0.38
CA ALA A 27 8.34 -2.33 -0.37
C ALA A 27 9.16 -1.35 0.47
N GLY A 28 9.41 -1.67 1.74
CA GLY A 28 10.03 -0.77 2.72
C GLY A 28 9.17 0.46 3.02
N GLU A 29 9.80 1.52 3.50
CA GLU A 29 9.14 2.76 3.89
C GLU A 29 8.75 3.62 2.67
N CYS A 30 7.63 4.33 2.80
CA CYS A 30 7.23 5.36 1.85
C CYS A 30 8.16 6.57 1.95
N ARG A 31 8.88 6.86 0.87
CA ARG A 31 9.81 8.01 0.78
C ARG A 31 9.16 9.39 1.00
N ARG A 32 7.83 9.49 1.00
CA ARG A 32 7.10 10.74 1.25
C ARG A 32 6.66 10.93 2.69
N CYS A 33 6.48 9.87 3.47
CA CYS A 33 5.87 9.97 4.80
C CYS A 33 6.32 8.90 5.81
N ASP A 34 7.34 8.12 5.44
CA ASP A 34 8.01 7.07 6.20
C ASP A 34 7.08 5.95 6.72
N TYR A 35 5.90 5.84 6.11
CA TYR A 35 4.91 4.80 6.45
C TYR A 35 5.18 3.50 5.69
N VAL A 36 5.03 2.37 6.37
CA VAL A 36 5.32 1.03 5.84
C VAL A 36 4.10 0.28 5.29
N GLY A 37 2.89 0.82 5.46
CA GLY A 37 1.67 0.16 4.97
C GLY A 37 1.42 0.46 3.49
N TRP A 38 1.52 -0.58 2.66
CA TRP A 38 1.25 -0.56 1.23
C TRP A 38 0.12 -1.52 0.86
N ALA A 39 -0.56 -1.23 -0.24
CA ALA A 39 -1.47 -2.17 -0.87
C ALA A 39 -1.29 -2.13 -2.39
N SER A 40 -1.61 -3.24 -3.06
CA SER A 40 -1.72 -3.29 -4.52
C SER A 40 -2.77 -2.30 -5.01
N VAL A 41 -2.45 -1.51 -6.03
CA VAL A 41 -3.41 -0.62 -6.68
C VAL A 41 -4.56 -1.40 -7.29
N ALA A 42 -4.30 -2.62 -7.78
CA ALA A 42 -5.33 -3.49 -8.34
C ALA A 42 -6.35 -3.94 -7.28
N ASP A 43 -5.93 -4.05 -6.02
CA ASP A 43 -6.80 -4.43 -4.90
C ASP A 43 -7.49 -3.22 -4.25
N LEU A 44 -7.10 -2.00 -4.63
CA LEU A 44 -7.65 -0.75 -4.09
C LEU A 44 -8.80 -0.22 -4.96
N THR A 45 -10.01 -0.42 -4.48
CA THR A 45 -11.19 0.31 -4.97
C THR A 45 -11.25 1.73 -4.38
N GLU A 46 -11.95 2.66 -5.06
CA GLU A 46 -12.19 4.02 -4.54
C GLU A 46 -12.83 4.01 -3.14
N LYS A 47 -13.69 3.01 -2.87
CA LYS A 47 -14.28 2.80 -1.55
C LYS A 47 -13.23 2.48 -0.48
N ILE A 48 -12.26 1.62 -0.80
CA ILE A 48 -11.18 1.25 0.13
C ILE A 48 -10.23 2.44 0.32
N ARG A 49 -9.88 3.19 -0.74
CA ARG A 49 -9.10 4.43 -0.61
C ARG A 49 -9.74 5.42 0.35
N ARG A 50 -11.05 5.63 0.23
CA ARG A 50 -11.80 6.52 1.10
C ARG A 50 -11.76 6.07 2.56
N LEU A 51 -12.04 4.79 2.82
CA LEU A 51 -11.99 4.21 4.17
C LEU A 51 -10.63 4.35 4.84
N LEU A 52 -9.54 4.19 4.08
CA LEU A 52 -8.19 4.37 4.61
C LEU A 52 -7.91 5.85 4.89
N ARG A 53 -8.25 6.76 3.97
CA ARG A 53 -8.02 8.20 4.14
C ARG A 53 -8.81 8.79 5.31
N GLU A 54 -10.01 8.29 5.58
CA GLU A 54 -10.86 8.71 6.70
C GLU A 54 -10.40 8.12 8.06
N ARG A 55 -9.59 7.05 8.07
CA ARG A 55 -9.04 6.47 9.30
C ARG A 55 -7.75 7.16 9.74
N PRO A 56 -7.49 7.36 11.03
CA PRO A 56 -6.16 7.77 11.50
C PRO A 56 -5.10 6.71 11.14
N PRO A 57 -3.83 7.11 10.85
CA PRO A 57 -2.80 6.22 10.31
C PRO A 57 -2.57 4.93 11.10
N GLU A 58 -2.70 5.00 12.42
CA GLU A 58 -2.58 3.89 13.36
C GLU A 58 -3.53 2.71 13.07
N ARG A 59 -4.66 2.99 12.42
CA ARG A 59 -5.75 2.04 12.12
C ARG A 59 -5.83 1.62 10.65
N ARG A 60 -4.83 1.97 9.83
CA ARG A 60 -4.80 1.71 8.37
C ARG A 60 -4.07 0.42 7.97
N ARG A 61 -3.88 -0.55 8.87
CA ARG A 61 -3.32 -1.86 8.50
C ARG A 61 -4.39 -2.70 7.79
N LEU A 62 -4.16 -3.03 6.53
CA LEU A 62 -5.00 -3.95 5.74
C LEU A 62 -4.52 -5.40 5.81
N TYR A 63 -3.25 -5.64 6.15
CA TYR A 63 -2.72 -6.98 6.40
C TYR A 63 -1.91 -6.93 7.70
N ALA A 64 -2.38 -7.65 8.71
CA ALA A 64 -1.55 -8.02 9.84
C ALA A 64 -0.62 -9.16 9.38
N ALA A 65 0.63 -9.11 9.83
CA ALA A 65 1.60 -10.19 9.65
C ALA A 65 1.05 -11.52 10.18
#